data_AF-A0A2G8S7S7-F1
#
_entry.id   AF-A0A2G8S7S7-F1
#
_cell.length_a   1.000
_cell.length_b   1.000
_cell.length_c   1.000
_cell.angle_alpha   90.00
_cell.angle_beta   90.00
_cell.angle_gamma   90.00
#
_symmetry.space_group_name_H-M   'P 1'
#
loop_
_entity.id
_entity.type
_entity.pdbx_description
1 polymer ?
#
loop_
_entity_poly.entity_id
_entity_poly.type
_entity_poly.pdbx_seq_one_letter_code
_entity_poly.pdbx_strand_id
1 'polypeptide(L)'
;MLVAYAISAFSRSFILATLNVYVSSTSKRGLGYMYGSWAIGAFGAPLVCQSIIATGIRWANFYFGSLVISAVNISLIIFAFRPTRGELQRDADTAWSRLRSSPPTPEDLSATTTAISQPVPFPASNSAPMPTSESRGPRTYSVALKKPKLWSSAIFCMLYTGSESSTQGFIVIYLLNLRNADPDTVGYVTSGFWAGMAISRFLWGYLGNM
;
A
#
# COMPACT_ATOMS: atom_id res chain seq x y z
N MET A 1 3.18 -16.33 -15.39
CA MET A 1 2.82 -14.89 -15.36
C MET A 1 1.57 -14.61 -14.53
N LEU A 2 0.42 -15.23 -14.82
CA LEU A 2 -0.82 -14.98 -14.05
C LEU A 2 -0.68 -15.20 -12.53
N VAL A 3 -0.09 -16.33 -12.10
CA VAL A 3 0.12 -16.63 -10.67
C VAL A 3 1.02 -15.59 -10.00
N ALA A 4 2.11 -15.16 -10.67
CA ALA A 4 3.01 -14.15 -10.14
C ALA A 4 2.31 -12.78 -10.00
N TYR A 5 1.49 -12.39 -10.98
CA TYR A 5 0.70 -11.17 -10.91
C TYR A 5 -0.35 -11.23 -9.80
N ALA A 6 -1.04 -12.37 -9.62
CA ALA A 6 -2.01 -12.57 -8.55
C ALA A 6 -1.36 -12.45 -7.15
N ILE A 7 -0.22 -13.11 -6.93
CA ILE A 7 0.54 -13.02 -5.68
C ILE A 7 1.02 -11.58 -5.43
N SER A 8 1.51 -10.90 -6.47
CA SER A 8 1.97 -9.50 -6.35
C SER A 8 0.84 -8.54 -6.01
N ALA A 9 -0.35 -8.74 -6.58
CA ALA A 9 -1.54 -7.93 -6.31
C ALA A 9 -2.06 -8.15 -4.88
N PHE A 10 -2.09 -9.42 -4.44
CA PHE A 10 -2.43 -9.78 -3.07
C PHE A 10 -1.47 -9.12 -2.07
N SER A 11 -0.16 -9.29 -2.25
CA SER A 11 0.85 -8.69 -1.38
C SER A 11 0.72 -7.16 -1.27
N ARG A 12 0.56 -6.47 -2.41
CA ARG A 12 0.37 -5.01 -2.45
C ARG A 12 -0.87 -4.56 -1.68
N SER A 13 -1.95 -5.35 -1.71
CA SER A 13 -3.20 -5.02 -1.03
C SER A 13 -3.04 -5.07 0.49
N PHE A 14 -2.35 -6.09 1.02
CA PHE A 14 -2.05 -6.20 2.45
C PHE A 14 -1.14 -5.06 2.94
N ILE A 15 -0.05 -4.82 2.23
CA ILE A 15 0.93 -3.79 2.60
C ILE A 15 0.28 -2.40 2.60
N LEU A 16 -0.49 -2.06 1.57
CA LEU A 16 -1.14 -0.76 1.47
C LEU A 16 -2.22 -0.56 2.56
N ALA A 17 -3.00 -1.60 2.86
CA ALA A 17 -4.01 -1.53 3.91
C ALA A 17 -3.38 -1.28 5.28
N THR A 18 -2.39 -2.08 5.67
CA THR A 18 -1.76 -1.98 6.99
C THR A 18 -0.96 -0.69 7.14
N LEU A 19 -0.22 -0.27 6.11
CA LEU A 19 0.56 0.97 6.15
C LEU A 19 -0.34 2.21 6.26
N ASN A 20 -1.46 2.26 5.54
CA ASN A 20 -2.39 3.39 5.62
C ASN A 20 -3.00 3.53 7.01
N VAL A 21 -3.38 2.40 7.63
CA VAL A 21 -3.92 2.39 9.00
C VAL A 21 -2.84 2.80 10.02
N TYR A 22 -1.61 2.30 9.86
CA TYR A 22 -0.50 2.62 10.77
C TYR A 22 -0.05 4.09 10.68
N VAL A 23 0.11 4.61 9.47
CA VAL A 23 0.59 5.99 9.28
C VAL A 23 -0.47 7.01 9.67
N SER A 24 -1.75 6.70 9.44
CA SER A 24 -2.85 7.56 9.90
C SER A 24 -3.00 7.62 11.41
N SER A 25 -2.63 6.56 12.15
CA SER A 25 -2.63 6.58 13.62
C SER A 25 -1.38 7.23 14.23
N THR A 26 -0.25 7.24 13.51
CA THR A 26 1.03 7.73 14.04
C THR A 26 1.25 9.22 13.84
N SER A 27 0.90 9.78 12.67
CA SER A 27 1.21 11.19 12.35
C SER A 27 0.21 11.83 11.40
N LYS A 28 -0.29 13.03 11.76
CA LYS A 28 -1.21 13.84 10.93
C LYS A 28 -0.64 14.20 9.55
N ARG A 29 0.70 14.21 9.39
CA ARG A 29 1.40 14.58 8.13
C ARG A 29 2.14 13.40 7.48
N GLY A 30 2.18 12.23 8.10
CA GLY A 30 3.01 11.11 7.66
C GLY A 30 2.59 10.51 6.31
N LEU A 31 1.29 10.62 5.98
CA LEU A 31 0.73 9.96 4.79
C LEU A 31 1.31 10.53 3.49
N GLY A 32 1.47 11.84 3.40
CA GLY A 32 2.05 12.51 2.22
C GLY A 32 3.50 12.10 1.97
N TYR A 33 4.32 12.04 3.02
CA TYR A 33 5.73 11.63 2.91
C TYR A 33 5.88 10.16 2.51
N MET A 34 5.00 9.27 3.02
CA MET A 34 4.98 7.87 2.63
C MET A 34 4.72 7.72 1.12
N TYR A 35 3.66 8.35 0.60
CA TYR A 35 3.37 8.30 -0.84
C TYR A 35 4.39 9.05 -1.70
N GLY A 36 5.02 10.10 -1.17
CA GLY A 36 6.13 10.80 -1.81
C GLY A 36 7.35 9.90 -2.03
N SER A 37 7.78 9.16 -1.00
CA SER A 37 8.89 8.19 -1.12
C SER A 37 8.59 7.07 -2.12
N TRP A 38 7.33 6.59 -2.16
CA TRP A 38 6.89 5.59 -3.14
C TRP A 38 6.96 6.13 -4.57
N ALA A 39 6.54 7.38 -4.79
CA ALA A 39 6.58 8.01 -6.11
C ALA A 39 8.02 8.21 -6.62
N ILE A 40 8.97 8.54 -5.74
CA ILE A 40 10.39 8.66 -6.09
C ILE A 40 10.95 7.32 -6.58
N GLY A 41 10.65 6.22 -5.87
CA GLY A 41 11.08 4.89 -6.29
C GLY A 41 10.46 4.47 -7.62
N ALA A 42 9.19 4.81 -7.84
CA ALA A 42 8.49 4.48 -9.07
C ALA A 42 8.98 5.31 -10.28
N PHE A 43 9.45 6.54 -10.06
CA PHE A 43 10.14 7.35 -11.06
C PHE A 43 11.54 6.80 -11.40
N GLY A 44 12.30 6.40 -10.38
CA GLY A 44 13.67 5.91 -10.58
C GLY A 44 13.75 4.54 -11.26
N ALA A 45 12.78 3.64 -11.01
CA ALA A 45 12.86 2.26 -11.49
C ALA A 45 12.92 2.12 -13.04
N PRO A 46 12.09 2.81 -13.84
CA PRO A 46 12.20 2.78 -15.30
C PRO A 46 13.52 3.38 -15.81
N LEU A 47 14.06 4.42 -15.17
CA LEU A 47 15.34 5.03 -15.56
C LEU A 47 16.49 4.06 -15.40
N VAL A 48 16.55 3.38 -14.25
CA VAL A 48 17.56 2.35 -13.98
C VAL A 48 17.41 1.19 -14.95
N CYS A 49 16.18 0.72 -15.18
CA CYS A 49 15.89 -0.33 -16.17
C CYS A 49 16.40 0.05 -17.56
N GLN A 50 16.10 1.26 -18.03
CA GLN A 50 16.50 1.74 -19.33
C GLN A 50 18.02 1.84 -19.46
N SER A 51 18.70 2.36 -18.43
CA SER A 51 20.17 2.45 -18.42
C SER A 51 20.84 1.08 -18.53
N ILE A 52 20.26 0.04 -17.90
CA ILE A 52 20.79 -1.32 -17.95
C ILE A 52 20.57 -1.93 -19.34
N ILE A 53 19.39 -1.72 -19.93
CA ILE A 53 19.09 -2.22 -21.28
C ILE A 53 20.03 -1.58 -22.32
N ALA A 54 20.29 -0.28 -22.22
CA ALA A 54 21.18 0.45 -23.13
C ALA A 54 22.64 -0.06 -23.10
N THR A 55 23.08 -0.69 -22.01
CA THR A 55 24.42 -1.33 -21.93
C THR A 55 24.49 -2.70 -22.60
N GLY A 56 23.40 -3.20 -23.17
CA GLY A 56 23.32 -4.51 -23.84
C GLY A 56 23.18 -5.70 -22.89
N ILE A 57 22.95 -5.46 -21.59
CA ILE A 57 22.75 -6.52 -20.60
C ILE A 57 21.36 -7.14 -20.81
N ARG A 58 21.28 -8.48 -20.75
CA ARG A 58 20.00 -9.22 -20.85
C ARG A 58 19.02 -8.73 -19.79
N TRP A 59 17.80 -8.41 -20.21
CA TRP A 59 16.73 -7.90 -19.34
C TRP A 59 16.46 -8.76 -18.09
N ALA A 60 16.65 -10.08 -18.16
CA ALA A 60 16.48 -10.96 -17.00
C ALA A 60 17.40 -10.59 -15.81
N ASN A 61 18.57 -10.01 -16.06
CA ASN A 61 19.52 -9.64 -15.01
C ASN A 61 19.03 -8.46 -14.16
N PHE A 62 18.11 -7.65 -14.68
CA PHE A 62 17.45 -6.58 -13.93
C PHE A 62 16.74 -7.09 -12.67
N TYR A 63 16.20 -8.30 -12.71
CA TYR A 63 15.49 -8.89 -11.58
C TYR A 63 16.41 -9.20 -10.40
N PHE A 64 17.68 -9.54 -10.64
CA PHE A 64 18.65 -9.73 -9.56
C PHE A 64 18.95 -8.43 -8.82
N GLY A 65 19.09 -7.31 -9.55
CA GLY A 65 19.24 -5.99 -8.94
C GLY A 65 18.02 -5.60 -8.10
N SER A 66 16.82 -5.84 -8.62
CA SER A 66 15.57 -5.62 -7.88
C SER A 66 15.46 -6.51 -6.63
N LEU A 67 15.99 -7.74 -6.67
CA LEU A 67 16.01 -8.67 -5.55
C LEU A 67 16.92 -8.18 -4.42
N VAL A 68 18.09 -7.63 -4.74
CA VAL A 68 19.00 -7.02 -3.74
C VAL A 68 18.34 -5.83 -3.05
N ILE A 69 17.75 -4.91 -3.82
CA ILE A 69 17.04 -3.73 -3.26
C ILE A 69 15.87 -4.18 -2.35
N SER A 70 15.14 -5.21 -2.76
CA SER A 70 14.05 -5.78 -1.96
C SER A 70 14.56 -6.38 -0.65
N ALA A 71 15.67 -7.14 -0.68
CA ALA A 71 16.26 -7.72 0.53
C ALA A 71 16.73 -6.64 1.52
N VAL A 72 17.32 -5.54 1.02
CA VAL A 72 17.68 -4.39 1.83
C VAL A 72 16.44 -3.74 2.44
N ASN A 73 15.37 -3.53 1.66
CA ASN A 73 14.11 -2.96 2.16
C ASN A 73 13.50 -3.83 3.27
N ILE A 74 13.41 -5.14 3.06
CA ILE A 74 12.92 -6.09 4.08
C ILE A 74 13.77 -6.02 5.34
N SER A 75 15.09 -5.96 5.21
CA SER A 75 16.00 -5.84 6.36
C SER A 75 15.78 -4.55 7.14
N LEU A 76 15.58 -3.42 6.43
CA LEU A 76 15.28 -2.13 7.05
C LEU A 76 13.92 -2.13 7.74
N ILE A 77 12.90 -2.77 7.16
CA ILE A 77 11.59 -2.94 7.80
C ILE A 77 11.72 -3.77 9.08
N ILE A 78 12.41 -4.91 9.03
CA ILE A 78 12.64 -5.77 10.20
C ILE A 78 13.38 -5.00 11.30
N PHE A 79 14.37 -4.19 10.91
CA PHE A 79 15.12 -3.35 11.84
C PHE A 79 14.26 -2.23 12.44
N ALA A 80 13.50 -1.52 11.62
CA ALA A 80 12.67 -0.38 12.03
C ALA A 80 11.50 -0.80 12.93
N PHE A 81 10.87 -1.94 12.64
CA PHE A 81 9.79 -2.52 13.43
C PHE A 81 10.28 -3.54 14.46
N ARG A 82 11.57 -3.50 14.82
CA ARG A 82 12.11 -4.40 15.84
C ARG A 82 11.41 -4.10 17.17
N PRO A 83 10.73 -5.08 17.80
CA PRO A 83 9.97 -4.82 19.01
C PRO A 83 10.88 -4.32 20.14
N THR A 84 10.62 -3.12 20.63
CA THR A 84 11.25 -2.65 21.86
C THR A 84 10.64 -3.41 23.03
N ARG A 85 11.46 -3.94 23.95
CA ARG A 85 10.98 -4.76 25.09
C ARG A 85 9.86 -4.08 25.89
N GLY A 86 9.90 -2.74 26.01
CA GLY A 86 8.88 -1.95 26.70
C GLY A 86 7.55 -1.83 25.93
N GLU A 87 7.55 -1.91 24.61
CA GLU A 87 6.32 -1.91 23.80
C GLU A 87 5.62 -3.27 23.86
N LEU A 88 6.40 -4.36 23.79
CA LEU A 88 5.86 -5.71 23.91
C LEU A 88 5.15 -5.94 25.26
N GLN A 89 5.72 -5.40 26.35
CA GLN A 89 5.12 -5.53 27.68
C GLN A 89 3.85 -4.69 27.80
N ARG A 90 3.83 -3.46 27.25
CA ARG A 90 2.61 -2.63 27.18
C ARG A 90 1.50 -3.30 26.38
N ASP A 91 1.85 -3.93 25.26
CA ASP A 91 0.89 -4.67 24.43
C ASP A 91 0.36 -5.90 25.15
N ALA A 92 1.23 -6.64 25.86
CA ALA A 92 0.84 -7.77 26.69
C ALA A 92 -0.12 -7.35 27.82
N ASP A 93 0.21 -6.29 28.56
CA ASP A 93 -0.63 -5.77 29.65
C ASP A 93 -2.00 -5.27 29.12
N THR A 94 -2.00 -4.66 27.94
CA THR A 94 -3.23 -4.25 27.25
C THR A 94 -4.07 -5.45 26.80
N ALA A 95 -3.45 -6.53 26.31
CA ALA A 95 -4.14 -7.76 25.96
C ALA A 95 -4.75 -8.45 27.21
N TRP A 96 -4.00 -8.51 28.31
CA TRP A 96 -4.45 -9.10 29.57
C TRP A 96 -5.62 -8.33 30.20
N SER A 97 -5.59 -7.00 30.18
CA SER A 97 -6.69 -6.17 30.68
C SER A 97 -7.98 -6.33 29.86
N ARG A 98 -7.87 -6.49 28.53
CA ARG A 98 -9.02 -6.76 27.65
C ARG A 98 -9.67 -8.10 27.91
N LEU A 99 -8.86 -9.15 28.06
CA LEU A 99 -9.35 -10.48 28.39
C LEU A 99 -10.08 -10.47 29.74
N ARG A 100 -9.52 -9.75 30.74
CA ARG A 100 -10.14 -9.60 32.06
C ARG A 100 -11.45 -8.81 32.04
N SER A 101 -11.59 -7.86 31.12
CA SER A 101 -12.82 -7.07 30.94
C SER A 101 -13.92 -7.77 30.14
N SER A 102 -13.64 -8.94 29.55
CA SER A 102 -14.61 -9.75 28.80
C SER A 102 -15.02 -10.96 29.65
N PRO A 103 -16.15 -10.92 30.38
CA PRO A 103 -16.56 -12.07 31.21
C PRO A 103 -16.85 -13.29 30.32
N PRO A 104 -16.58 -14.52 30.79
CA PRO A 104 -16.78 -15.72 30.00
C PRO A 104 -18.28 -16.02 29.90
N THR A 105 -18.87 -15.81 28.73
CA THR A 105 -20.19 -16.34 28.40
C THR A 105 -20.00 -17.79 27.89
N PRO A 106 -20.80 -18.78 28.32
CA PRO A 106 -20.59 -20.20 27.96
C PRO A 106 -20.68 -20.56 26.46
N GLU A 107 -20.93 -19.61 25.56
CA GLU A 107 -21.07 -19.84 24.12
C GLU A 107 -19.73 -19.92 23.35
N ASP A 108 -18.60 -19.51 23.96
CA ASP A 108 -17.31 -19.37 23.25
C ASP A 108 -16.54 -20.68 23.04
N LEU A 109 -16.97 -21.81 23.63
CA LEU A 109 -16.29 -23.10 23.46
C LEU A 109 -16.45 -23.74 22.07
N SER A 110 -17.25 -23.13 21.19
CA SER A 110 -17.46 -23.62 19.81
C SER A 110 -16.74 -22.81 18.73
N ALA A 111 -16.04 -21.72 19.08
CA ALA A 111 -15.45 -20.80 18.12
C ALA A 111 -13.92 -20.65 18.24
N THR A 112 -13.21 -21.73 18.59
CA THR A 112 -11.73 -21.77 18.69
C THR A 112 -11.00 -21.53 17.35
N THR A 113 -11.70 -21.33 16.24
CA THR A 113 -11.06 -20.93 14.98
C THR A 113 -11.55 -19.54 14.60
N THR A 114 -10.65 -18.56 14.56
CA THR A 114 -10.81 -17.17 14.05
C THR A 114 -10.81 -16.06 15.11
N ALA A 115 -9.65 -15.76 15.69
CA ALA A 115 -9.46 -14.49 16.42
C ALA A 115 -8.00 -13.99 16.39
N ILE A 116 -7.47 -13.69 15.19
CA ILE A 116 -6.38 -12.71 15.04
C ILE A 116 -6.97 -11.55 14.25
N SER A 117 -7.59 -10.57 14.93
CA SER A 117 -7.95 -9.25 14.37
C SER A 117 -8.54 -8.35 15.46
N GLN A 118 -7.69 -7.63 16.20
CA GLN A 118 -8.06 -6.36 16.82
C GLN A 118 -6.90 -5.38 16.72
N PRO A 119 -7.04 -4.23 16.03
CA PRO A 119 -6.23 -3.05 16.29
C PRO A 119 -6.76 -2.35 17.56
N VAL A 120 -5.86 -1.95 18.45
CA VAL A 120 -6.18 -1.21 19.69
C VAL A 120 -6.18 0.30 19.45
N PRO A 121 -7.16 1.08 19.94
CA PRO A 121 -7.12 2.54 19.94
C PRO A 121 -6.05 3.10 20.90
N PHE A 122 -5.26 4.06 20.43
CA PHE A 122 -4.42 4.92 21.28
C PHE A 122 -5.31 5.94 22.06
N PRO A 123 -4.96 6.32 23.30
CA PRO A 123 -5.72 7.29 24.07
C PRO A 123 -5.64 8.69 23.43
N ALA A 124 -6.79 9.26 23.08
CA ALA A 124 -6.92 10.56 22.45
C ALA A 124 -6.72 11.69 23.46
N SER A 125 -5.80 12.64 23.17
CA SER A 125 -5.92 14.01 23.65
C SER A 125 -6.50 14.89 22.54
N ASN A 126 -7.73 15.34 22.76
CA ASN A 126 -8.46 16.49 22.20
C ASN A 126 -8.01 17.05 20.82
N SER A 127 -8.80 16.79 19.78
CA SER A 127 -9.33 17.83 18.87
C SER A 127 -10.23 17.20 17.79
N ALA A 128 -11.50 17.62 17.78
CA ALA A 128 -12.57 17.43 16.78
C ALA A 128 -13.20 16.02 16.63
N PRO A 129 -14.55 15.91 16.63
CA PRO A 129 -15.25 14.64 16.54
C PRO A 129 -15.25 14.12 15.10
N MET A 130 -14.47 13.08 14.83
CA MET A 130 -14.77 12.14 13.75
C MET A 130 -16.05 11.39 14.13
N PRO A 131 -16.98 11.11 13.21
CA PRO A 131 -18.15 10.29 13.55
C PRO A 131 -17.64 8.90 13.94
N THR A 132 -17.67 8.64 15.24
CA THR A 132 -17.51 7.33 15.84
C THR A 132 -18.61 6.45 15.28
N SER A 133 -18.28 5.65 14.26
CA SER A 133 -19.11 4.52 13.87
C SER A 133 -18.97 3.44 14.94
N GLU A 134 -19.59 3.67 16.10
CA GLU A 134 -20.02 2.60 16.99
C GLU A 134 -21.01 1.72 16.21
N SER A 135 -20.55 0.53 15.81
CA SER A 135 -21.42 -0.53 15.34
C SER A 135 -20.77 -1.86 15.69
N ARG A 136 -20.91 -2.23 16.98
CA ARG A 136 -20.84 -3.63 17.41
C ARG A 136 -22.07 -4.33 16.85
N GLY A 137 -21.96 -4.88 15.65
CA GLY A 137 -22.95 -5.80 15.07
C GLY A 137 -22.25 -7.05 14.53
N PRO A 138 -22.85 -8.24 14.63
CA PRO A 138 -22.31 -9.41 13.98
C PRO A 138 -22.32 -9.17 12.47
N ARG A 139 -21.13 -9.26 11.84
CA ARG A 139 -20.87 -9.16 10.40
C ARG A 139 -20.83 -7.75 9.77
N THR A 140 -20.03 -6.83 10.32
CA THR A 140 -19.73 -5.50 9.75
C THR A 140 -19.30 -5.54 8.28
N TYR A 141 -18.48 -6.52 7.87
CA TYR A 141 -18.04 -6.70 6.49
C TYR A 141 -19.17 -7.18 5.56
N SER A 142 -20.05 -8.07 6.04
CA SER A 142 -21.22 -8.50 5.28
C SER A 142 -22.24 -7.38 5.09
N VAL A 143 -22.34 -6.46 6.05
CA VAL A 143 -23.17 -5.26 5.94
C VAL A 143 -22.55 -4.27 4.95
N ALA A 144 -21.22 -4.11 4.95
CA ALA A 144 -20.53 -3.27 3.98
C ALA A 144 -20.71 -3.78 2.54
N LEU A 145 -20.57 -5.09 2.31
CA LEU A 145 -20.76 -5.72 1.00
C LEU A 145 -22.20 -5.62 0.46
N LYS A 146 -23.19 -5.39 1.32
CA LYS A 146 -24.58 -5.19 0.91
C LYS A 146 -24.88 -3.75 0.46
N LYS A 147 -23.97 -2.79 0.65
CA LYS A 147 -24.19 -1.39 0.27
C LYS A 147 -23.93 -1.19 -1.24
N PRO A 148 -24.92 -0.76 -2.05
CA PRO A 148 -24.74 -0.59 -3.50
C PRO A 148 -23.74 0.52 -3.85
N LYS A 149 -23.64 1.55 -3.00
CA LYS A 149 -22.65 2.64 -3.18
C LYS A 149 -21.20 2.13 -3.17
N LEU A 150 -20.91 1.10 -2.37
CA LEU A 150 -19.59 0.49 -2.30
C LEU A 150 -19.22 -0.17 -3.63
N TRP A 151 -20.16 -0.91 -4.23
CA TRP A 151 -19.97 -1.56 -5.53
C TRP A 151 -19.81 -0.55 -6.66
N SER A 152 -20.58 0.54 -6.65
CA SER A 152 -20.42 1.63 -7.62
C SER A 152 -19.02 2.26 -7.53
N SER A 153 -18.52 2.54 -6.31
CA SER A 153 -17.15 3.04 -6.13
C SER A 153 -16.09 2.02 -6.54
N ALA A 154 -16.29 0.73 -6.24
CA ALA A 154 -15.34 -0.32 -6.59
C ALA A 154 -15.23 -0.50 -8.11
N ILE A 155 -16.36 -0.53 -8.82
CA ILE A 155 -16.40 -0.62 -10.29
C ILE A 155 -15.74 0.61 -10.91
N PHE A 156 -16.05 1.81 -10.40
CA PHE A 156 -15.40 3.04 -10.87
C PHE A 156 -13.87 2.98 -10.70
N CYS A 157 -13.38 2.62 -9.51
CA CYS A 157 -11.94 2.48 -9.28
C CYS A 157 -11.29 1.41 -10.15
N MET A 158 -11.98 0.29 -10.38
CA MET A 158 -11.51 -0.79 -11.25
C MET A 158 -11.39 -0.33 -12.70
N LEU A 159 -12.41 0.35 -13.24
CA LEU A 159 -12.39 0.87 -14.61
C LEU A 159 -11.33 1.96 -14.78
N TYR A 160 -11.26 2.91 -13.84
CA TYR A 160 -10.26 3.97 -13.84
C TYR A 160 -8.84 3.40 -13.82
N THR A 161 -8.49 2.63 -12.79
CA THR A 161 -7.13 2.08 -12.62
C THR A 161 -6.77 1.11 -13.75
N GLY A 162 -7.74 0.34 -14.25
CA GLY A 162 -7.56 -0.56 -15.39
C GLY A 162 -7.28 0.18 -16.69
N SER A 163 -8.00 1.27 -16.97
CA SER A 163 -7.78 2.10 -18.15
C SER A 163 -6.43 2.82 -18.12
N GLU A 164 -6.03 3.32 -16.95
CA GLU A 164 -4.74 3.97 -16.71
C GLU A 164 -3.58 2.98 -16.94
N SER A 165 -3.65 1.80 -16.30
CA SER A 165 -2.62 0.76 -16.43
C SER A 165 -2.51 0.23 -17.85
N SER A 166 -3.64 0.09 -18.56
CA SER A 166 -3.65 -0.33 -19.97
C SER A 166 -2.95 0.72 -20.84
N THR A 167 -3.30 2.00 -20.67
CA THR A 167 -2.67 3.10 -21.42
C THR A 167 -1.16 3.13 -21.17
N GLN A 168 -0.72 2.94 -19.92
CA GLN A 168 0.70 2.89 -19.56
C GLN A 168 1.45 1.70 -20.20
N GLY A 169 0.79 0.55 -20.35
CA GLY A 169 1.38 -0.61 -21.02
C GLY A 169 1.45 -0.48 -22.54
N PHE A 170 0.38 0.05 -23.16
CA PHE A 170 0.28 0.14 -24.62
C PHE A 170 1.02 1.32 -25.22
N ILE A 171 1.28 2.41 -24.47
CA ILE A 171 1.95 3.59 -25.02
C ILE A 171 3.36 3.28 -25.52
N VAL A 172 4.12 2.41 -24.83
CA VAL A 172 5.47 2.02 -25.25
C VAL A 172 5.42 1.22 -26.55
N ILE A 173 4.49 0.26 -26.64
CA ILE A 173 4.30 -0.57 -27.84
C ILE A 173 3.85 0.31 -29.03
N TYR A 174 2.95 1.26 -28.80
CA TYR A 174 2.51 2.23 -29.80
C TYR A 174 3.68 3.06 -30.34
N LEU A 175 4.56 3.56 -29.46
CA LEU A 175 5.71 4.37 -29.87
C LEU A 175 6.74 3.56 -30.67
N LEU A 176 7.00 2.31 -30.28
CA LEU A 176 7.90 1.43 -31.01
C LEU A 176 7.36 1.09 -32.40
N ASN A 177 6.11 0.66 -32.50
CA ASN A 177 5.56 0.08 -33.73
C ASN A 177 5.05 1.13 -34.74
N LEU A 178 4.51 2.25 -34.27
CA LEU A 178 3.85 3.24 -35.15
C LEU A 178 4.65 4.54 -35.32
N ARG A 179 5.49 4.89 -34.34
CA ARG A 179 6.33 6.10 -34.38
C ARG A 179 7.80 5.82 -34.69
N ASN A 180 8.19 4.56 -34.86
CA ASN A 180 9.58 4.14 -35.04
C ASN A 180 10.51 4.76 -33.98
N ALA A 181 10.04 4.84 -32.74
CA ALA A 181 10.83 5.38 -31.64
C ALA A 181 12.02 4.46 -31.34
N ASP A 182 13.13 5.06 -30.92
CA ASP A 182 14.34 4.32 -30.55
C ASP A 182 14.06 3.37 -29.36
N PRO A 183 14.32 2.05 -29.49
CA PRO A 183 14.20 1.08 -28.40
C PRO A 183 14.99 1.46 -27.14
N ASP A 184 16.11 2.18 -27.30
CA ASP A 184 16.99 2.57 -26.19
C ASP A 184 16.50 3.85 -25.47
N THR A 185 15.47 4.51 -26.00
CA THR A 185 14.92 5.74 -25.41
C THR A 185 13.44 5.62 -25.02
N VAL A 186 12.69 4.69 -25.61
CA VAL A 186 11.23 4.62 -25.42
C VAL A 186 10.80 4.39 -23.96
N GLY A 187 11.62 3.72 -23.14
CA GLY A 187 11.31 3.48 -21.72
C GLY A 187 11.32 4.74 -20.85
N TYR A 188 11.95 5.84 -21.30
CA TYR A 188 11.90 7.12 -20.60
C TYR A 188 10.48 7.71 -20.56
N VAL A 189 9.62 7.38 -21.52
CA VAL A 189 8.22 7.86 -21.53
C VAL A 189 7.45 7.35 -20.32
N THR A 190 7.67 6.10 -19.91
CA THR A 190 7.06 5.54 -18.70
C THR A 190 7.55 6.26 -17.44
N SER A 191 8.82 6.68 -17.40
CA SER A 191 9.35 7.47 -16.27
C SER A 191 8.68 8.85 -16.16
N GLY A 192 8.35 9.49 -17.29
CA GLY A 192 7.65 10.77 -17.31
C GLY A 192 6.26 10.71 -16.67
N PHE A 193 5.54 9.60 -16.87
CA PHE A 193 4.26 9.37 -16.20
C PHE A 193 4.41 9.31 -14.66
N TRP A 194 5.39 8.55 -14.17
CA TRP A 194 5.70 8.48 -12.74
C TRP A 194 6.21 9.81 -12.18
N ALA A 195 6.98 10.56 -12.96
CA ALA A 195 7.42 11.92 -12.61
C ALA A 195 6.23 12.86 -12.43
N GLY A 196 5.26 12.83 -13.36
CA GLY A 196 4.03 13.60 -13.25
C GLY A 196 3.24 13.27 -11.98
N MET A 197 3.14 11.98 -11.62
CA MET A 197 2.52 11.56 -10.36
C MET A 197 3.29 11.99 -9.11
N ALA A 198 4.62 12.05 -9.16
CA ALA A 198 5.43 12.54 -8.06
C ALA A 198 5.21 14.06 -7.87
N ILE A 199 5.32 14.83 -8.96
CA ILE A 199 5.13 16.28 -8.96
C ILE A 199 3.72 16.64 -8.47
N SER A 200 2.69 15.96 -8.96
CA SER A 200 1.31 16.24 -8.54
C SER A 200 1.10 16.01 -7.04
N ARG A 201 1.72 14.96 -6.46
CA ARG A 201 1.65 14.69 -5.02
C ARG A 201 2.37 15.75 -4.18
N PHE A 202 3.53 16.23 -4.62
CA PHE A 202 4.23 17.32 -3.93
C PHE A 202 3.48 18.65 -4.05
N LEU A 203 2.95 18.97 -5.24
CA LEU A 203 2.22 20.20 -5.48
C LEU A 203 0.91 20.25 -4.68
N TRP A 204 0.14 19.16 -4.66
CA TRP A 204 -1.08 19.08 -3.86
C TRP A 204 -0.80 19.08 -2.36
N GLY A 205 0.26 18.41 -1.92
CA GLY A 205 0.70 18.45 -0.52
C GLY A 205 1.15 19.83 -0.06
N TYR A 206 1.75 20.63 -0.95
CA TYR A 206 2.13 22.01 -0.69
C TYR A 206 0.92 22.95 -0.66
N LEU A 207 0.04 22.87 -1.66
CA LEU A 207 -1.16 23.70 -1.74
C LEU A 207 -2.19 23.39 -0.65
N GLY A 208 -2.33 22.11 -0.24
CA GLY A 208 -3.20 21.73 0.88
C GLY A 208 -2.65 22.10 2.27
N ASN A 209 -1.40 22.59 2.34
CA ASN A 209 -0.77 23.08 3.56
C ASN A 209 -0.81 24.62 3.68
N MET A 210 -1.28 25.34 2.65
CA MET A 210 -1.59 26.78 2.68
C MET A 210 -3.03 27.01 3.11
#